data_AF-A0A841GM99-F1
#
_entry.id   AF-A0A841GM99-F1
#
_cell.length_a   1.000
_cell.length_b   1.000
_cell.length_c   1.000
_cell.angle_alpha   90.00
_cell.angle_beta   90.00
_cell.angle_gamma   90.00
#
_symmetry.space_group_name_H-M   'P 1'
#
loop_
_entity.id
_entity.type
_entity.pdbx_description
1 polymer ?
#
loop_
_entity_poly.entity_id
_entity_poly.type
_entity_poly.pdbx_seq_one_letter_code
_entity_poly.pdbx_strand_id
1 'polypeptide(L)'
;MEILSFSLHLFFSGLGNLASYLAAHVLLCLLPAFYIAGAMTALIPKETITRFLGRDRPKYISYPAAALAGSVLAVCSCTIVPLFAGIYKKGAGLGPAITFLFFAPAANILALIYTGGIIGVDLAFARLLLSLAFGIGIGLIMALIFRQSDKEHDEATDALFATQGKMQRSALVFLLLLIALLLAGTLKVPLLTDIYATVTIPVSGLDSLQNYLFQLIPFDPARGGEGVSAQGALLIMLLLLIGLASWKGIETIFDGFNRWTWTSLILLSTTLLVAAVGMRPHTTGLDILINGKCIGVLLSLLSLGWILRNRFTEDQVRELLWESWKFVKQIFPLLVIGVFLVGVIRELIRPEWIEALAGQNTVTGNLAGVIFGVFMYFPTLVEVPIAQMFLSLGMHRGPLLAYLMADPELSLQSILITAAIIGYLKTWTYVAWVALFSTLAGYLYGLWIDGASAGLVLVYLLLFLGLLSGTLWLSNRRSMQP
;
A
#
# COMPACT_ATOMS: atom_id res chain seq x y z
N MET A 1 -0.49 -40.42 1.64
CA MET A 1 -0.55 -39.69 0.36
C MET A 1 -1.36 -38.40 0.48
N GLU A 2 -2.49 -38.38 1.21
CA GLU A 2 -3.34 -37.17 1.34
C GLU A 2 -2.66 -35.95 1.99
N ILE A 3 -1.82 -36.13 3.01
CA ILE A 3 -1.10 -35.00 3.66
C ILE A 3 -0.07 -34.40 2.71
N LEU A 4 0.62 -35.22 1.91
CA LEU A 4 1.61 -34.74 0.95
C LEU A 4 0.93 -33.97 -0.19
N SER A 5 -0.19 -34.47 -0.72
CA SER A 5 -0.96 -33.77 -1.74
C SER A 5 -1.57 -32.47 -1.20
N PHE A 6 -2.04 -32.45 0.05
CA PHE A 6 -2.56 -31.25 0.68
C PHE A 6 -1.48 -30.18 0.89
N SER A 7 -0.32 -30.57 1.43
CA SER A 7 0.81 -29.64 1.61
C SER A 7 1.34 -29.10 0.27
N LEU A 8 1.41 -29.94 -0.77
CA LEU A 8 1.77 -29.50 -2.11
C LEU A 8 0.73 -28.54 -2.69
N HIS A 9 -0.56 -28.82 -2.53
CA HIS A 9 -1.64 -27.93 -2.97
C HIS A 9 -1.54 -26.55 -2.31
N LEU A 10 -1.33 -26.51 -0.99
CA LEU A 10 -1.12 -25.25 -0.25
C LEU A 10 0.11 -24.49 -0.76
N PHE A 11 1.23 -25.17 -0.97
CA PHE A 11 2.45 -24.56 -1.50
C PHE A 11 2.25 -23.96 -2.90
N PHE A 12 1.61 -24.70 -3.81
CA PHE A 12 1.28 -24.21 -5.15
C PHE A 12 0.27 -23.06 -5.13
N SER A 13 -0.69 -23.07 -4.19
CA SER A 13 -1.61 -21.94 -3.98
C SER A 13 -0.84 -20.66 -3.58
N GLY A 14 0.10 -20.78 -2.63
CA GLY A 14 0.99 -19.68 -2.26
C GLY A 14 1.81 -19.13 -3.45
N LEU A 15 2.39 -20.02 -4.26
CA LEU A 15 3.14 -19.63 -5.47
C LEU A 15 2.23 -18.98 -6.52
N GLY A 16 1.01 -19.50 -6.72
CA GLY A 16 0.03 -18.94 -7.65
C GLY A 16 -0.42 -17.54 -7.24
N ASN A 17 -0.64 -17.31 -5.95
CA ASN A 17 -0.97 -15.97 -5.41
C ASN A 17 0.20 -15.00 -5.61
N LEU A 18 1.44 -15.44 -5.36
CA LEU A 18 2.62 -14.62 -5.60
C LEU A 18 2.78 -14.27 -7.08
N ALA A 19 2.62 -15.25 -7.97
CA ALA A 19 2.76 -15.04 -9.40
C ALA A 19 1.66 -14.11 -9.94
N SER A 20 0.40 -14.29 -9.55
CA SER A 20 -0.68 -13.38 -9.92
C SER A 20 -0.44 -11.96 -9.38
N TYR A 21 0.02 -11.83 -8.13
CA TYR A 21 0.36 -10.53 -7.54
C TYR A 21 1.50 -9.82 -8.27
N LEU A 22 2.55 -10.55 -8.69
CA LEU A 22 3.67 -9.98 -9.45
C LEU A 22 3.32 -9.70 -10.91
N ALA A 23 2.41 -10.48 -11.50
CA ALA A 23 1.88 -10.28 -12.84
C ALA A 23 0.88 -9.12 -12.95
N ALA A 24 0.28 -8.74 -11.82
CA ALA A 24 -0.75 -7.72 -11.73
C ALA A 24 -0.22 -6.29 -11.92
N HIS A 25 -1.17 -5.35 -11.96
CA HIS A 25 -0.96 -3.90 -12.02
C HIS A 25 -0.09 -3.32 -10.88
N VAL A 26 0.23 -4.12 -9.85
CA VAL A 26 1.06 -3.75 -8.70
C VAL A 26 2.42 -3.21 -9.14
N LEU A 27 2.95 -3.66 -10.28
CA LEU A 27 4.21 -3.17 -10.80
C LEU A 27 4.23 -1.68 -11.12
N LEU A 28 3.14 -1.17 -11.70
CA LEU A 28 3.00 0.23 -12.08
C LEU A 28 2.91 1.15 -10.87
N CYS A 29 2.59 0.64 -9.69
CA CYS A 29 2.49 1.43 -8.47
C CYS A 29 3.68 1.20 -7.52
N LEU A 30 4.12 -0.04 -7.37
CA LEU A 30 5.20 -0.43 -6.46
C LEU A 30 6.57 0.11 -6.91
N LEU A 31 6.91 -0.03 -8.20
CA LEU A 31 8.20 0.44 -8.71
C LEU A 31 8.33 1.97 -8.57
N PRO A 32 7.38 2.80 -9.04
CA PRO A 32 7.44 4.25 -8.79
C PRO A 32 7.46 4.58 -7.30
N ALA A 33 6.72 3.87 -6.44
CA ALA A 33 6.73 4.13 -4.99
C ALA A 33 8.11 3.96 -4.36
N PHE A 34 8.91 2.95 -4.75
CA PHE A 34 10.29 2.82 -4.28
C PHE A 34 11.18 3.98 -4.74
N TYR A 35 11.02 4.44 -5.98
CA TYR A 35 11.75 5.60 -6.48
C TYR A 35 11.28 6.91 -5.85
N ILE A 36 10.01 7.04 -5.50
CA ILE A 36 9.50 8.17 -4.72
C ILE A 36 10.15 8.14 -3.34
N ALA A 37 10.14 7.00 -2.63
CA ALA A 37 10.77 6.87 -1.31
C ALA A 37 12.28 7.20 -1.36
N GLY A 38 12.98 6.74 -2.40
CA GLY A 38 14.38 7.09 -2.65
C GLY A 38 14.56 8.57 -2.96
N ALA A 39 13.71 9.18 -3.78
CA ALA A 39 13.75 10.61 -4.10
C ALA A 39 13.46 11.48 -2.88
N MET A 40 12.51 11.05 -2.04
CA MET A 40 12.23 11.70 -0.77
C MET A 40 13.44 11.64 0.16
N THR A 41 14.15 10.51 0.19
CA THR A 41 15.33 10.33 1.06
C THR A 41 16.60 11.00 0.52
N ALA A 42 16.78 11.09 -0.79
CA ALA A 42 17.98 11.67 -1.39
C ALA A 42 17.83 13.17 -1.70
N LEU A 43 16.69 13.59 -2.25
CA LEU A 43 16.53 14.90 -2.89
C LEU A 43 15.72 15.91 -2.07
N ILE A 44 14.95 15.45 -1.07
CA ILE A 44 14.10 16.34 -0.26
C ILE A 44 14.85 16.73 1.03
N PRO A 45 14.98 18.03 1.30
CA PRO A 45 15.58 18.49 2.54
C PRO A 45 14.60 18.29 3.71
N LYS A 46 15.16 17.93 4.88
CA LYS A 46 14.41 17.56 6.09
C LYS A 46 13.31 18.57 6.42
N GLU A 47 13.64 19.86 6.31
CA GLU A 47 12.78 20.99 6.65
C GLU A 47 11.47 20.98 5.87
N THR A 48 11.45 20.43 4.65
CA THR A 48 10.22 20.38 3.84
C THR A 48 9.22 19.41 4.45
N ILE A 49 9.70 18.26 4.92
CA ILE A 49 8.87 17.23 5.55
C ILE A 49 8.51 17.66 6.96
N THR A 50 9.47 18.11 7.77
CA THR A 50 9.22 18.51 9.16
C THR A 50 8.39 19.79 9.30
N ARG A 51 8.38 20.67 8.29
CA ARG A 51 7.48 21.83 8.26
C ARG A 51 6.01 21.46 8.31
N PHE A 52 5.61 20.27 7.85
CA PHE A 52 4.23 19.81 7.94
C PHE A 52 4.08 18.63 8.87
N LEU A 53 4.97 17.65 8.79
CA LEU A 53 4.88 16.36 9.48
C LEU A 53 5.86 16.22 10.66
N GLY A 54 6.55 17.30 11.04
CA GLY A 54 7.52 17.27 12.13
C GLY A 54 6.89 17.00 13.48
N ARG A 55 7.67 16.42 14.39
CA ARG A 55 7.27 16.08 15.76
C ARG A 55 6.76 17.30 16.53
N ASP A 56 7.51 18.40 16.51
CA ASP A 56 7.18 19.64 17.23
C ASP A 56 6.17 20.52 16.50
N ARG A 57 5.72 20.09 15.32
CA ARG A 57 4.75 20.84 14.53
C ARG A 57 3.38 20.81 15.24
N PRO A 58 2.63 21.91 15.28
CA PRO A 58 1.33 21.94 15.94
C PRO A 58 0.41 20.85 15.40
N LYS A 59 -0.23 20.10 16.30
CA LYS A 59 -1.01 18.89 15.98
C LYS A 59 -2.16 19.16 14.99
N TYR A 60 -2.74 20.36 15.03
CA TYR A 60 -3.80 20.77 14.11
C TYR A 60 -3.31 21.05 12.67
N ILE A 61 -1.99 21.11 12.45
CA ILE A 61 -1.38 21.21 11.13
C ILE A 61 -0.90 19.83 10.68
N SER A 62 -0.15 19.13 11.53
CA SER A 62 0.55 17.92 11.13
C SER A 62 -0.37 16.73 10.85
N TYR A 63 -1.40 16.53 11.66
CA TYR A 63 -2.32 15.41 11.51
C TYR A 63 -3.26 15.59 10.31
N PRO A 64 -3.91 16.75 10.11
CA PRO A 64 -4.69 16.98 8.89
C PRO A 64 -3.82 16.95 7.63
N ALA A 65 -2.59 17.49 7.66
CA ALA A 65 -1.69 17.41 6.51
C ALA A 65 -1.32 15.96 6.17
N ALA A 66 -1.03 15.13 7.18
CA ALA A 66 -0.78 13.70 7.00
C ALA A 66 -1.98 12.97 6.39
N ALA A 67 -3.17 13.19 6.95
CA ALA A 67 -4.41 12.59 6.45
C ALA A 67 -4.72 13.01 5.01
N LEU A 68 -4.64 14.30 4.71
CA LEU A 68 -4.89 14.82 3.35
C LEU A 68 -3.87 14.28 2.35
N ALA A 69 -2.58 14.26 2.70
CA ALA A 69 -1.54 13.70 1.84
C ALA A 69 -1.81 12.21 1.56
N GLY A 70 -2.24 11.45 2.56
CA GLY A 70 -2.57 10.04 2.41
C GLY A 70 -3.76 9.78 1.48
N SER A 71 -4.88 10.46 1.73
CA SER A 71 -6.13 10.26 0.99
C SER A 71 -6.01 10.67 -0.49
N VAL A 72 -5.25 11.72 -0.79
CA VAL A 72 -5.07 12.23 -2.17
C VAL A 72 -4.24 11.28 -3.04
N LEU A 73 -3.27 10.56 -2.45
CA LEU A 73 -2.36 9.72 -3.23
C LEU A 73 -3.02 8.45 -3.80
N ALA A 74 -4.24 8.12 -3.38
CA ALA A 74 -5.01 6.97 -3.86
C ALA A 74 -4.19 5.66 -3.91
N VAL A 75 -3.33 5.47 -2.90
CA VAL A 75 -2.34 4.39 -2.81
C VAL A 75 -2.85 3.23 -1.95
N CYS A 76 -2.48 2.01 -2.33
CA CYS A 76 -2.70 0.80 -1.54
C CYS A 76 -1.59 0.58 -0.50
N SER A 77 -1.77 -0.39 0.40
CA SER A 77 -0.81 -0.75 1.45
C SER A 77 0.61 -1.00 0.92
N CYS A 78 0.73 -1.58 -0.29
CA CYS A 78 2.02 -1.93 -0.90
C CYS A 78 2.84 -0.71 -1.35
N THR A 79 2.18 0.44 -1.54
CA THR A 79 2.81 1.69 -1.99
C THR A 79 2.91 2.72 -0.88
N ILE A 80 1.97 2.72 0.07
CA ILE A 80 2.05 3.62 1.22
C ILE A 80 3.21 3.28 2.14
N VAL A 81 3.56 2.00 2.32
CA VAL A 81 4.61 1.61 3.27
C VAL A 81 6.00 2.12 2.84
N PRO A 82 6.44 2.00 1.56
CA PRO A 82 7.65 2.66 1.08
C PRO A 82 7.61 4.19 1.25
N LEU A 83 6.49 4.83 0.95
CA LEU A 83 6.33 6.29 1.11
C LEU A 83 6.43 6.71 2.58
N PHE A 84 5.79 5.95 3.47
CA PHE A 84 5.90 6.08 4.92
C PHE A 84 7.36 5.94 5.38
N ALA A 85 8.07 4.93 4.87
CA ALA A 85 9.49 4.74 5.17
C ALA A 85 10.32 5.96 4.75
N GLY A 86 10.07 6.51 3.57
CA GLY A 86 10.73 7.71 3.05
C GLY A 86 10.49 8.95 3.92
N ILE A 87 9.23 9.27 4.26
CA ILE A 87 8.93 10.43 5.14
C ILE A 87 9.47 10.25 6.55
N TYR A 88 9.37 9.04 7.11
CA TYR A 88 9.79 8.78 8.49
C TYR A 88 11.31 8.84 8.60
N LYS A 89 12.04 8.23 7.66
CA LYS A 89 13.51 8.30 7.60
C LYS A 89 14.02 9.73 7.42
N LYS A 90 13.24 10.60 6.78
CA LYS A 90 13.55 12.04 6.64
C LYS A 90 13.13 12.90 7.84
N GLY A 91 12.54 12.33 8.89
CA GLY A 91 12.29 13.03 10.15
C GLY A 91 10.84 13.44 10.37
N ALA A 92 9.88 12.90 9.61
CA ALA A 92 8.48 13.00 10.02
C ALA A 92 8.31 12.39 11.42
N GLY A 93 7.58 13.07 12.30
CA GLY A 93 7.27 12.56 13.63
C GLY A 93 6.43 11.30 13.54
N LEU A 94 6.60 10.38 14.50
CA LEU A 94 5.94 9.09 14.50
C LEU A 94 4.41 9.21 14.39
N GLY A 95 3.79 10.16 15.09
CA GLY A 95 2.33 10.31 15.09
C GLY A 95 1.75 10.70 13.72
N PRO A 96 2.18 11.82 13.10
CA PRO A 96 1.80 12.17 11.73
C PRO A 96 2.15 11.08 10.71
N ALA A 97 3.30 10.41 10.85
CA ALA A 97 3.70 9.34 9.94
C ALA A 97 2.75 8.12 10.04
N ILE A 98 2.35 7.71 11.26
CA ILE A 98 1.36 6.64 11.47
C ILE A 98 -0.03 7.05 10.97
N THR A 99 -0.41 8.32 11.16
CA THR A 99 -1.67 8.86 10.63
C THR A 99 -1.71 8.75 9.10
N PHE A 100 -0.61 9.10 8.43
CA PHE A 100 -0.44 8.95 6.99
C PHE A 100 -0.50 7.47 6.56
N LEU A 101 0.21 6.59 7.27
CA LEU A 101 0.25 5.15 6.99
C LEU A 101 -1.14 4.49 7.09
N PHE A 102 -1.92 4.82 8.12
CA PHE A 102 -3.25 4.27 8.35
C PHE A 102 -4.30 4.87 7.42
N PHE A 103 -4.37 6.20 7.33
CA PHE A 103 -5.49 6.87 6.67
C PHE A 103 -5.45 6.77 5.15
N ALA A 104 -4.25 6.64 4.54
CA ALA A 104 -4.11 6.62 3.09
C ALA A 104 -4.89 5.49 2.40
N PRO A 105 -4.73 4.20 2.80
CA PRO A 105 -5.56 3.15 2.24
C PRO A 105 -7.00 3.14 2.81
N ALA A 106 -7.19 3.40 4.11
CA ALA A 106 -8.51 3.39 4.75
C ALA A 106 -9.52 4.36 4.10
N ALA A 107 -9.05 5.54 3.70
CA ALA A 107 -9.86 6.63 3.15
C ALA A 107 -9.40 7.05 1.75
N ASN A 108 -8.98 6.07 0.94
CA ASN A 108 -8.71 6.29 -0.48
C ASN A 108 -10.00 6.73 -1.19
N ILE A 109 -9.93 7.82 -1.96
CA ILE A 109 -11.05 8.35 -2.74
C ILE A 109 -11.71 7.29 -3.63
N LEU A 110 -10.92 6.43 -4.28
CA LEU A 110 -11.47 5.36 -5.12
C LEU A 110 -12.21 4.32 -4.28
N ALA A 111 -11.63 3.90 -3.14
CA ALA A 111 -12.28 2.95 -2.23
C ALA A 111 -13.62 3.47 -1.72
N LEU A 112 -13.68 4.77 -1.37
CA LEU A 112 -14.89 5.43 -0.89
C LEU A 112 -15.96 5.54 -1.99
N ILE A 113 -15.58 5.89 -3.21
CA ILE A 113 -16.51 5.94 -4.36
C ILE A 113 -17.05 4.54 -4.67
N TYR A 114 -16.19 3.52 -4.72
CA TYR A 114 -16.63 2.14 -4.96
C TYR A 114 -17.52 1.62 -3.83
N THR A 115 -17.14 1.85 -2.57
CA THR A 115 -17.93 1.45 -1.40
C THR A 115 -19.30 2.13 -1.41
N GLY A 116 -19.33 3.43 -1.70
CA GLY A 116 -20.57 4.19 -1.80
C GLY A 116 -21.48 3.75 -2.95
N GLY A 117 -20.89 3.39 -4.08
CA GLY A 117 -21.62 2.96 -5.28
C GLY A 117 -22.10 1.51 -5.26
N ILE A 118 -21.35 0.60 -4.65
CA ILE A 118 -21.66 -0.85 -4.65
C ILE A 118 -22.40 -1.27 -3.38
N ILE A 119 -21.95 -0.80 -2.21
CA ILE A 119 -22.43 -1.29 -0.91
C ILE A 119 -23.42 -0.31 -0.28
N GLY A 120 -23.06 0.97 -0.22
CA GLY A 120 -23.92 2.01 0.34
C GLY A 120 -23.16 3.27 0.75
N VAL A 121 -23.80 4.42 0.53
CA VAL A 121 -23.24 5.74 0.85
C VAL A 121 -23.06 5.93 2.35
N ASP A 122 -23.93 5.32 3.15
CA ASP A 122 -23.86 5.29 4.61
C ASP A 122 -22.56 4.62 5.11
N LEU A 123 -22.19 3.48 4.53
CA LEU A 123 -20.95 2.78 4.86
C LEU A 123 -19.72 3.59 4.43
N ALA A 124 -19.75 4.19 3.23
CA ALA A 124 -18.65 5.02 2.74
C ALA A 124 -18.42 6.25 3.63
N PHE A 125 -19.49 6.91 4.06
CA PHE A 125 -19.40 8.06 4.96
C PHE A 125 -18.87 7.65 6.35
N ALA A 126 -19.37 6.54 6.91
CA ALA A 126 -18.87 5.99 8.15
C ALA A 126 -17.38 5.64 8.05
N ARG A 127 -16.97 4.96 6.95
CA ARG A 127 -15.57 4.63 6.66
C ARG A 127 -14.69 5.88 6.65
N LEU A 128 -15.08 6.94 5.95
CA LEU A 128 -14.31 8.19 5.90
C LEU A 128 -14.17 8.85 7.28
N LEU A 129 -15.28 9.03 8.01
CA LEU A 129 -15.25 9.71 9.31
C LEU A 129 -14.51 8.93 10.37
N LEU A 130 -14.78 7.63 10.49
CA LEU A 130 -14.18 6.76 11.50
C LEU A 130 -12.70 6.54 11.22
N SER A 131 -12.30 6.34 9.95
CA SER A 131 -10.88 6.23 9.60
C SER A 131 -10.11 7.54 9.85
N LEU A 132 -10.71 8.71 9.61
CA LEU A 132 -10.07 9.98 9.91
C LEU A 132 -9.89 10.17 11.42
N ALA A 133 -10.96 9.97 12.19
CA ALA A 133 -10.94 10.12 13.65
C ALA A 133 -9.95 9.14 14.30
N PHE A 134 -10.01 7.86 13.90
CA PHE A 134 -9.18 6.81 14.49
C PHE A 134 -7.75 6.84 13.97
N GLY A 135 -7.50 7.18 12.71
CA GLY A 135 -6.14 7.37 12.20
C GLY A 135 -5.38 8.46 12.95
N ILE A 136 -6.03 9.60 13.18
CA ILE A 136 -5.48 10.68 14.00
C ILE A 136 -5.32 10.24 15.46
N GLY A 137 -6.32 9.53 16.00
CA GLY A 137 -6.27 8.96 17.35
C GLY A 137 -5.08 8.03 17.56
N ILE A 138 -4.91 7.03 16.71
CA ILE A 138 -3.81 6.06 16.72
C ILE A 138 -2.46 6.80 16.61
N GLY A 139 -2.34 7.77 15.69
CA GLY A 139 -1.13 8.58 15.56
C GLY A 139 -0.78 9.35 16.83
N LEU A 140 -1.77 9.98 17.47
CA LEU A 140 -1.58 10.70 18.74
C LEU A 140 -1.14 9.77 19.87
N ILE A 141 -1.76 8.60 19.96
CA ILE A 141 -1.42 7.58 20.97
C ILE A 141 0.01 7.09 20.76
N MET A 142 0.38 6.77 19.52
CA MET A 142 1.73 6.33 19.17
C MET A 142 2.79 7.39 19.51
N ALA A 143 2.51 8.67 19.21
CA ALA A 143 3.40 9.78 19.57
C ALA A 143 3.55 9.97 21.09
N LEU A 144 2.49 9.69 21.87
CA LEU A 144 2.52 9.77 23.32
C LEU A 144 3.30 8.62 23.95
N ILE A 145 3.04 7.37 23.53
CA ILE A 145 3.69 6.16 24.06
C ILE A 145 5.19 6.17 23.75
N PHE A 146 5.56 6.53 22.52
CA PHE A 146 6.96 6.49 22.04
C PHE A 146 7.64 7.85 22.03
N ARG A 147 7.20 8.76 22.91
CA ARG A 147 7.70 10.15 22.94
C ARG A 147 9.21 10.24 23.05
N GLN A 148 9.86 9.36 23.82
CA GLN A 148 11.32 9.36 23.98
C GLN A 148 12.03 8.87 22.71
N SER A 149 11.66 7.70 22.18
CA SER A 149 12.26 7.14 20.96
C SER A 149 12.02 8.02 19.73
N ASP A 150 10.90 8.74 19.68
CA ASP A 150 10.60 9.69 18.61
C ASP A 150 11.40 11.00 18.75
N LYS A 151 11.85 11.36 19.96
CA LYS A 151 12.79 12.46 20.18
C LYS A 151 14.19 12.08 19.69
N GLU A 152 14.66 10.91 20.07
CA GLU A 152 15.97 10.38 19.65
C GLU A 152 16.05 10.24 18.13
N HIS A 153 14.95 9.81 17.49
CA HIS A 153 14.85 9.74 16.03
C HIS A 153 14.98 11.12 15.37
N ASP A 154 14.32 12.14 15.92
CA ASP A 154 14.38 13.49 15.39
C ASP A 154 15.79 14.09 15.50
N GLU A 155 16.43 13.93 16.67
CA GLU A 155 17.82 14.36 16.94
C GLU A 155 18.82 13.66 16.02
N ALA A 156 18.70 12.34 15.84
CA ALA A 156 19.53 11.57 14.92
C ALA A 156 19.36 12.04 13.48
N THR A 157 18.12 12.36 13.09
CA THR A 157 17.82 12.85 11.74
C THR A 157 18.34 14.27 11.53
N ASP A 158 18.32 15.13 12.55
CA ASP A 158 18.97 16.44 12.50
C ASP A 158 20.46 16.29 12.28
N ALA A 159 21.14 15.42 13.02
CA ALA A 159 22.58 15.19 12.86
C ALA A 159 22.93 14.69 11.44
N LEU A 160 22.09 13.84 10.85
CA LEU A 160 22.29 13.27 9.51
C LEU A 160 21.98 14.25 8.37
N PHE A 161 21.03 15.18 8.55
CA PHE A 161 20.54 16.05 7.48
C PHE A 161 20.70 17.56 7.72
N ALA A 162 21.40 17.99 8.78
CA ALA A 162 21.63 19.40 9.15
C ALA A 162 22.20 20.30 8.04
N THR A 163 22.81 19.70 7.00
CA THR A 163 23.50 20.43 5.93
C THR A 163 22.68 20.58 4.65
N GLN A 164 21.45 20.05 4.56
CA GLN A 164 20.67 20.14 3.33
C GLN A 164 19.98 21.51 3.19
N GLY A 165 20.36 22.26 2.15
CA GLY A 165 19.79 23.58 1.83
C GLY A 165 18.35 23.53 1.31
N LYS A 166 17.82 24.70 0.92
CA LYS A 166 16.44 24.84 0.39
C LYS A 166 16.16 23.88 -0.77
N MET A 167 14.95 23.33 -0.80
CA MET A 167 14.51 22.38 -1.81
C MET A 167 14.71 22.96 -3.21
N GLN A 168 15.49 22.28 -4.05
CA GLN A 168 15.65 22.66 -5.44
C GLN A 168 14.32 22.48 -6.18
N ARG A 169 13.94 23.47 -7.01
CA ARG A 169 12.71 23.37 -7.82
C ARG A 169 12.70 22.12 -8.72
N SER A 170 13.87 21.69 -9.19
CA SER A 170 14.06 20.45 -9.95
C SER A 170 13.67 19.20 -9.15
N ALA A 171 14.04 19.12 -7.87
CA ALA A 171 13.66 18.02 -6.97
C ALA A 171 12.14 17.94 -6.77
N LEU A 172 11.49 19.08 -6.61
CA LEU A 172 10.03 19.13 -6.47
C LEU A 172 9.34 18.67 -7.76
N VAL A 173 9.75 19.19 -8.91
CA VAL A 173 9.18 18.79 -10.21
C VAL A 173 9.42 17.30 -10.48
N PHE A 174 10.61 16.79 -10.15
CA PHE A 174 10.93 15.36 -10.27
C PHE A 174 10.01 14.49 -9.40
N LEU A 175 9.81 14.87 -8.14
CA LEU A 175 8.89 14.19 -7.23
C LEU A 175 7.44 14.22 -7.75
N LEU A 176 6.97 15.38 -8.22
CA LEU A 176 5.63 15.50 -8.79
C LEU A 176 5.46 14.65 -10.05
N LEU A 177 6.49 14.52 -10.89
CA LEU A 177 6.46 13.63 -12.05
C LEU A 177 6.45 12.15 -11.64
N LEU A 178 7.14 11.77 -10.57
CA LEU A 178 7.04 10.40 -10.05
C LEU A 178 5.63 10.10 -9.47
N ILE A 179 5.02 11.07 -8.78
CA ILE A 179 3.63 10.95 -8.32
C ILE A 179 2.68 10.88 -9.53
N ALA A 180 2.90 11.70 -10.56
CA ALA A 180 2.12 11.65 -11.80
C ALA A 180 2.27 10.30 -12.52
N LEU A 181 3.48 9.73 -12.55
CA LEU A 181 3.74 8.39 -13.08
C LEU A 181 2.97 7.32 -12.30
N LEU A 182 2.99 7.39 -10.96
CA LEU A 182 2.23 6.50 -10.08
C LEU A 182 0.72 6.61 -10.35
N LEU A 183 0.20 7.84 -10.38
CA LEU A 183 -1.22 8.11 -10.62
C LEU A 183 -1.67 7.71 -12.02
N ALA A 184 -0.83 7.91 -13.05
CA ALA A 184 -1.13 7.47 -14.41
C ALA A 184 -1.28 5.95 -14.50
N GLY A 185 -0.51 5.19 -13.71
CA GLY A 185 -0.64 3.74 -13.62
C GLY A 185 -1.90 3.27 -12.89
N THR A 186 -2.28 3.96 -11.81
CA THR A 186 -3.34 3.51 -10.88
C THR A 186 -4.73 4.06 -11.17
N LEU A 187 -4.85 5.29 -11.65
CA LEU A 187 -6.14 5.95 -11.86
C LEU A 187 -6.94 5.28 -13.00
N LYS A 188 -8.22 4.99 -12.71
CA LYS A 188 -9.20 4.45 -13.66
C LYS A 188 -10.09 5.57 -14.24
N VAL A 189 -9.47 6.60 -14.80
CA VAL A 189 -10.17 7.70 -15.47
C VAL A 189 -10.33 7.37 -16.96
N PRO A 190 -11.48 7.66 -17.61
CA PRO A 190 -11.70 7.37 -19.03
C PRO A 190 -10.56 7.83 -19.94
N LEU A 191 -10.05 9.05 -19.72
CA LEU A 191 -8.90 9.60 -20.43
C LEU A 191 -7.66 8.67 -20.43
N LEU A 192 -7.46 7.91 -19.35
CA LEU A 192 -6.34 6.98 -19.22
C LEU A 192 -6.71 5.57 -19.71
N THR A 193 -7.95 5.12 -19.50
CA THR A 193 -8.38 3.76 -19.84
C THR A 193 -8.83 3.57 -21.28
N ASP A 194 -9.25 4.64 -21.95
CA ASP A 194 -9.72 4.59 -23.34
C ASP A 194 -8.59 4.22 -24.29
N ILE A 195 -8.94 3.47 -25.33
CA ILE A 195 -8.01 2.95 -26.34
C ILE A 195 -7.94 3.97 -27.47
N TYR A 196 -6.74 4.49 -27.72
CA TYR A 196 -6.50 5.48 -28.77
C TYR A 196 -5.92 4.87 -30.05
N ALA A 197 -5.17 3.78 -29.92
CA ALA A 197 -4.65 3.04 -31.06
C ALA A 197 -4.54 1.54 -30.73
N THR A 198 -4.74 0.70 -31.74
CA THR A 198 -4.53 -0.74 -31.66
C THR A 198 -3.53 -1.15 -32.73
N VAL A 199 -2.49 -1.88 -32.33
CA VAL A 199 -1.48 -2.43 -33.24
C VAL A 199 -1.52 -3.94 -33.13
N THR A 200 -1.91 -4.61 -34.21
CA THR A 200 -1.96 -6.08 -34.27
C THR A 200 -0.62 -6.60 -34.76
N ILE A 201 0.10 -7.34 -33.92
CA ILE A 201 1.33 -8.03 -34.32
C ILE A 201 0.99 -9.47 -34.70
N PRO A 202 1.32 -9.95 -35.91
CA PRO A 202 1.10 -11.34 -36.30
C PRO A 202 2.13 -12.24 -35.62
N VAL A 203 1.86 -12.65 -34.39
CA VAL A 203 2.65 -13.63 -33.64
C VAL A 203 1.79 -14.86 -33.39
N SER A 204 2.18 -15.99 -33.95
CA SER A 204 1.48 -17.26 -33.77
C SER A 204 1.89 -17.95 -32.47
N GLY A 205 0.94 -18.59 -31.79
CA GLY A 205 1.20 -19.45 -30.61
C GLY A 205 1.07 -18.78 -29.24
N LEU A 206 0.76 -17.48 -29.17
CA LEU A 206 0.52 -16.78 -27.90
C LEU A 206 -0.74 -17.24 -27.17
N ASP A 207 -1.79 -17.67 -27.90
CA ASP A 207 -3.00 -18.22 -27.28
C ASP A 207 -2.75 -19.57 -26.62
N SER A 208 -1.92 -20.43 -27.22
CA SER A 208 -1.53 -21.71 -26.63
C SER A 208 -0.75 -21.49 -25.33
N LEU A 209 0.14 -20.50 -25.31
CA LEU A 209 0.89 -20.13 -24.10
C LEU A 209 -0.04 -19.52 -23.03
N GLN A 210 -0.98 -18.67 -23.42
CA GLN A 210 -1.95 -18.11 -22.48
C GLN A 210 -2.89 -19.18 -21.90
N ASN A 211 -3.39 -20.09 -22.74
CA ASN A 211 -4.24 -21.19 -22.30
C ASN A 211 -3.49 -22.12 -21.34
N TYR A 212 -2.20 -22.39 -21.62
CA TYR A 212 -1.34 -23.15 -20.70
C TYR A 212 -1.14 -22.42 -19.36
N LEU A 213 -0.90 -21.10 -19.38
CA LEU A 213 -0.76 -20.32 -18.16
C LEU A 213 -2.05 -20.27 -17.33
N PHE A 214 -3.22 -20.16 -17.97
CA PHE A 214 -4.50 -20.21 -17.27
C PHE A 214 -4.85 -21.60 -16.72
N GLN A 215 -4.35 -22.68 -17.33
CA GLN A 215 -4.45 -24.01 -16.73
C GLN A 215 -3.55 -24.16 -15.50
N LEU A 216 -2.39 -23.52 -15.49
CA LEU A 216 -1.44 -23.54 -14.36
C LEU A 216 -1.92 -22.68 -13.18
N ILE A 217 -2.39 -21.46 -13.44
CA ILE A 217 -2.87 -20.51 -12.43
C ILE A 217 -4.17 -19.87 -12.96
N PRO A 218 -5.34 -20.45 -12.60
CA PRO A 218 -6.62 -19.96 -13.09
C PRO A 218 -6.98 -18.58 -12.54
N PHE A 219 -7.74 -17.82 -13.32
CA PHE A 219 -8.39 -16.59 -12.86
C PHE A 219 -9.63 -16.97 -12.05
N ASP A 220 -9.64 -16.65 -10.76
CA ASP A 220 -10.80 -16.85 -9.89
C ASP A 220 -11.04 -15.57 -9.06
N PRO A 221 -11.96 -14.70 -9.51
CA PRO A 221 -12.25 -13.44 -8.83
C PRO A 221 -12.93 -13.66 -7.47
N ALA A 222 -13.59 -14.81 -7.24
CA ALA A 222 -14.22 -15.12 -5.95
C ALA A 222 -13.18 -15.50 -4.88
N ARG A 223 -12.04 -16.07 -5.30
CA ARG A 223 -10.86 -16.31 -4.44
C ARG A 223 -9.84 -15.17 -4.49
N GLY A 224 -10.13 -14.11 -5.26
CA GLY A 224 -9.26 -12.95 -5.50
C GLY A 224 -7.95 -13.28 -6.21
N GLY A 225 -7.95 -14.31 -7.05
CA GLY A 225 -6.83 -14.68 -7.93
C GLY A 225 -6.96 -14.01 -9.30
N GLU A 226 -6.00 -13.16 -9.67
CA GLU A 226 -5.97 -12.46 -10.97
C GLU A 226 -5.48 -13.34 -12.14
N GLY A 227 -5.12 -14.60 -11.89
CA GLY A 227 -4.48 -15.47 -12.88
C GLY A 227 -3.12 -14.93 -13.35
N VAL A 228 -2.42 -15.68 -14.21
CA VAL A 228 -1.20 -15.19 -14.87
C VAL A 228 -1.44 -15.10 -16.37
N SER A 229 -1.53 -13.89 -16.89
CA SER A 229 -1.60 -13.65 -18.33
C SER A 229 -0.21 -13.80 -18.98
N ALA A 230 -0.16 -13.94 -20.31
CA ALA A 230 1.11 -13.93 -21.05
C ALA A 230 1.92 -12.64 -20.81
N GLN A 231 1.23 -11.49 -20.74
CA GLN A 231 1.81 -10.22 -20.32
C GLN A 231 2.35 -10.30 -18.88
N GLY A 232 1.59 -10.87 -17.96
CA GLY A 232 2.00 -11.09 -16.57
C GLY A 232 3.28 -11.92 -16.45
N ALA A 233 3.40 -13.01 -17.20
CA ALA A 233 4.60 -13.84 -17.23
C ALA A 233 5.82 -13.07 -17.78
N LEU A 234 5.63 -12.26 -18.83
CA LEU A 234 6.67 -11.37 -19.35
C LEU A 234 7.11 -10.34 -18.29
N LEU A 235 6.17 -9.76 -17.56
CA LEU A 235 6.45 -8.81 -16.48
C LEU A 235 7.24 -9.45 -15.32
N ILE A 236 6.90 -10.67 -14.92
CA ILE A 236 7.66 -11.44 -13.91
C ILE A 236 9.10 -11.68 -14.40
N MET A 237 9.28 -12.07 -15.67
CA MET A 237 10.61 -12.24 -16.25
C MET A 237 11.41 -10.93 -16.21
N LEU A 238 10.81 -9.82 -16.67
CA LEU A 238 11.44 -8.50 -16.66
C LEU A 238 11.81 -8.05 -15.24
N LEU A 239 10.96 -8.32 -14.25
CA LEU A 239 11.25 -8.06 -12.84
C LEU A 239 12.48 -8.82 -12.34
N LEU A 240 12.59 -10.11 -12.64
CA LEU A 240 13.76 -10.91 -12.26
C LEU A 240 15.03 -10.35 -12.92
N LEU A 241 14.95 -9.93 -14.18
CA LEU A 241 16.05 -9.29 -14.88
C LEU A 241 16.42 -7.92 -14.28
N ILE A 242 15.44 -7.10 -13.88
CA ILE A 242 15.66 -5.86 -13.14
C ILE A 242 16.39 -6.14 -11.83
N GLY A 243 15.95 -7.15 -11.07
CA GLY A 243 16.59 -7.54 -9.81
C GLY A 243 18.06 -7.92 -10.00
N LEU A 244 18.35 -8.78 -10.98
CA LEU A 244 19.72 -9.19 -11.31
C LEU A 244 20.57 -8.02 -11.81
N ALA A 245 20.03 -7.17 -12.69
CA ALA A 245 20.74 -6.01 -13.21
C ALA A 245 20.99 -4.95 -12.12
N SER A 246 20.02 -4.73 -11.23
CA SER A 246 20.13 -3.79 -10.11
C SER A 246 21.14 -4.28 -9.07
N TRP A 247 21.18 -5.58 -8.80
CA TRP A 247 22.17 -6.15 -7.88
C TRP A 247 23.60 -6.02 -8.43
N LYS A 248 23.81 -6.16 -9.74
CA LYS A 248 25.14 -5.93 -10.35
C LYS A 248 25.46 -4.46 -10.61
N GLY A 249 24.44 -3.62 -10.75
CA GLY A 249 24.55 -2.23 -11.18
C GLY A 249 24.43 -1.22 -10.05
N ILE A 250 23.27 -1.19 -9.41
CA ILE A 250 22.94 -0.22 -8.36
C ILE A 250 23.64 -0.56 -7.03
N GLU A 251 23.97 -1.84 -6.77
CA GLU A 251 24.69 -2.22 -5.54
C GLU A 251 26.07 -1.55 -5.44
N THR A 252 26.76 -1.43 -6.57
CA THR A 252 28.11 -0.85 -6.68
C THR A 252 28.10 0.57 -7.23
N ILE A 253 26.98 1.28 -7.07
CA ILE A 253 26.77 2.60 -7.69
C ILE A 253 27.75 3.68 -7.19
N PHE A 254 28.32 3.51 -5.99
CA PHE A 254 29.33 4.41 -5.45
C PHE A 254 30.71 4.26 -6.11
N ASP A 255 30.99 3.12 -6.75
CA ASP A 255 32.20 2.91 -7.57
C ASP A 255 32.08 3.61 -8.94
N GLY A 256 30.89 4.08 -9.30
CA GLY A 256 30.58 4.77 -10.53
C GLY A 256 29.45 4.12 -11.33
N PHE A 257 28.99 4.79 -12.39
CA PHE A 257 27.98 4.24 -13.28
C PHE A 257 28.57 3.13 -14.16
N ASN A 258 28.02 1.92 -14.05
CA ASN A 258 28.41 0.79 -14.89
C ASN A 258 27.32 0.46 -15.93
N ARG A 259 27.62 -0.46 -16.85
CA ARG A 259 26.66 -0.89 -17.88
C ARG A 259 25.40 -1.50 -17.26
N TRP A 260 25.51 -2.20 -16.15
CA TRP A 260 24.39 -2.83 -15.45
C TRP A 260 23.42 -1.82 -14.83
N THR A 261 23.90 -0.65 -14.37
CA THR A 261 23.06 0.44 -13.90
C THR A 261 22.15 0.94 -15.02
N TRP A 262 22.72 1.21 -16.20
CA TRP A 262 21.93 1.62 -17.37
C TRP A 262 20.98 0.52 -17.84
N THR A 263 21.43 -0.73 -17.86
CA THR A 263 20.56 -1.88 -18.15
C THR A 263 19.38 -1.96 -17.19
N SER A 264 19.60 -1.76 -15.87
CA SER A 264 18.53 -1.75 -14.88
C SER A 264 17.51 -0.63 -15.16
N LEU A 265 17.96 0.59 -15.44
CA LEU A 265 17.07 1.72 -15.73
C LEU A 265 16.28 1.53 -17.04
N ILE A 266 16.91 0.94 -18.06
CA ILE A 266 16.24 0.59 -19.32
C ILE A 266 15.20 -0.50 -19.06
N LEU A 267 15.57 -1.57 -18.36
CA LEU A 267 14.64 -2.65 -18.02
C LEU A 267 13.46 -2.14 -17.18
N LEU A 268 13.71 -1.26 -16.22
CA LEU A 268 12.67 -0.60 -15.42
C LEU A 268 11.70 0.18 -16.30
N SER A 269 12.22 1.05 -17.17
CA SER A 269 11.41 1.88 -18.07
C SER A 269 10.59 1.02 -19.03
N THR A 270 11.23 -0.02 -19.60
CA THR A 270 10.56 -1.00 -20.47
C THR A 270 9.47 -1.76 -19.72
N THR A 271 9.72 -2.17 -18.47
CA THR A 271 8.73 -2.89 -17.66
C THR A 271 7.51 -2.04 -17.37
N LEU A 272 7.71 -0.76 -17.02
CA LEU A 272 6.61 0.17 -16.79
C LEU A 272 5.80 0.43 -18.08
N LEU A 273 6.46 0.54 -19.24
CA LEU A 273 5.76 0.67 -20.52
C LEU A 273 4.97 -0.60 -20.87
N VAL A 274 5.60 -1.78 -20.76
CA VAL A 274 4.95 -3.08 -21.03
C VAL A 274 3.77 -3.30 -20.09
N ALA A 275 3.85 -2.87 -18.83
CA ALA A 275 2.75 -2.97 -17.87
C ALA A 275 1.62 -1.97 -18.16
N ALA A 276 1.93 -0.79 -18.72
CA ALA A 276 0.93 0.23 -19.05
C ALA A 276 0.13 -0.09 -20.32
N VAL A 277 0.74 -0.80 -21.27
CA VAL A 277 0.12 -1.27 -22.50
C VAL A 277 -0.93 -2.35 -22.20
N GLY A 278 -2.11 -2.26 -22.82
CA GLY A 278 -3.06 -3.37 -22.83
C GLY A 278 -2.63 -4.40 -23.86
N MET A 279 -2.52 -5.68 -23.50
CA MET A 279 -2.27 -6.76 -24.45
C MET A 279 -3.43 -7.75 -24.49
N ARG A 280 -4.01 -7.95 -25.68
CA ARG A 280 -5.03 -8.97 -25.94
C ARG A 280 -4.54 -9.97 -26.98
N PRO A 281 -3.99 -11.11 -26.54
CA PRO A 281 -3.74 -12.25 -27.45
C PRO A 281 -5.04 -12.76 -28.07
N HIS A 282 -4.98 -13.12 -29.36
CA HIS A 282 -6.05 -13.77 -30.10
C HIS A 282 -5.44 -14.76 -31.12
N THR A 283 -6.26 -15.67 -31.65
CA THR A 283 -5.85 -16.84 -32.47
C THR A 283 -4.93 -16.57 -33.66
N THR A 284 -4.87 -15.33 -34.14
CA THR A 284 -4.09 -14.92 -35.33
C THR A 284 -3.02 -13.87 -35.03
N GLY A 285 -2.84 -13.45 -33.78
CA GLY A 285 -1.89 -12.40 -33.42
C GLY A 285 -2.04 -11.83 -32.00
N LEU A 286 -1.34 -10.73 -31.73
CA LEU A 286 -1.39 -10.01 -30.47
C LEU A 286 -1.86 -8.57 -30.72
N ASP A 287 -2.99 -8.20 -30.15
CA ASP A 287 -3.43 -6.80 -30.17
C ASP A 287 -2.76 -6.04 -29.03
N ILE A 288 -1.92 -5.09 -29.42
CA ILE A 288 -1.33 -4.08 -28.53
C ILE A 288 -2.27 -2.89 -28.51
N LEU A 289 -2.93 -2.68 -27.36
CA LEU A 289 -3.85 -1.58 -27.12
C LEU A 289 -3.09 -0.43 -26.45
N ILE A 290 -2.88 0.64 -27.20
CA ILE A 290 -2.31 1.88 -26.70
C ILE A 290 -3.44 2.70 -26.07
N ASN A 291 -3.50 2.66 -24.76
CA ASN A 291 -4.41 3.43 -23.93
C ASN A 291 -3.76 4.75 -23.47
N GLY A 292 -4.55 5.65 -22.89
CA GLY A 292 -4.02 6.88 -22.30
C GLY A 292 -3.00 6.64 -21.19
N LYS A 293 -3.09 5.53 -20.44
CA LYS A 293 -2.08 5.11 -19.44
C LYS A 293 -0.71 4.95 -20.05
N CYS A 294 -0.59 4.23 -21.17
CA CYS A 294 0.67 4.02 -21.88
C CYS A 294 1.30 5.36 -22.28
N ILE A 295 0.50 6.29 -22.79
CA ILE A 295 0.95 7.63 -23.17
C ILE A 295 1.43 8.41 -21.94
N GLY A 296 0.64 8.41 -20.86
CA GLY A 296 0.98 9.08 -19.61
C GLY A 296 2.26 8.55 -18.96
N VAL A 297 2.44 7.23 -18.95
CA VAL A 297 3.67 6.57 -18.46
C VAL A 297 4.86 6.92 -19.34
N LEU A 298 4.72 6.86 -20.67
CA LEU A 298 5.80 7.23 -21.60
C LEU A 298 6.24 8.69 -21.42
N LEU A 299 5.30 9.63 -21.40
CA LEU A 299 5.60 11.06 -21.21
C LEU A 299 6.26 11.32 -19.86
N SER A 300 5.81 10.63 -18.81
CA SER A 300 6.39 10.75 -17.47
C SER A 300 7.83 10.21 -17.45
N LEU A 301 8.09 9.03 -18.04
CA LEU A 301 9.43 8.43 -18.11
C LEU A 301 10.40 9.29 -18.92
N LEU A 302 9.97 9.82 -20.07
CA LEU A 302 10.80 10.73 -20.88
C LEU A 302 11.13 12.02 -20.11
N SER A 303 10.15 12.59 -19.43
CA SER A 303 10.33 13.81 -18.62
C SER A 303 11.27 13.56 -17.44
N LEU A 304 11.09 12.43 -16.73
CA LEU A 304 11.96 12.02 -15.62
C LEU A 304 13.39 11.80 -16.09
N GLY A 305 13.59 11.08 -17.19
CA GLY A 305 14.92 10.85 -17.77
C GLY A 305 15.61 12.14 -18.21
N TRP A 306 14.85 13.07 -18.80
CA TRP A 306 15.37 14.39 -19.20
C TRP A 306 15.80 15.23 -17.99
N ILE A 307 14.99 15.28 -16.92
CA ILE A 307 15.36 15.99 -15.69
C ILE A 307 16.56 15.33 -15.03
N LEU A 308 16.59 13.99 -14.95
CA LEU A 308 17.69 13.24 -14.35
C LEU A 308 19.03 13.57 -15.00
N ARG A 309 19.04 13.67 -16.33
CA ARG A 309 20.25 13.98 -17.10
C ARG A 309 20.66 15.44 -17.05
N ASN A 310 19.71 16.37 -17.01
CA ASN A 310 20.01 17.79 -17.24
C ASN A 310 20.00 18.66 -15.98
N ARG A 311 19.38 18.20 -14.88
CA ARG A 311 19.15 19.02 -13.68
C ARG A 311 19.76 18.48 -12.40
N PHE A 312 20.14 17.21 -12.34
CA PHE A 312 20.78 16.60 -11.17
C PHE A 312 22.24 16.30 -11.42
N THR A 313 23.05 16.38 -10.36
CA THR A 313 24.45 15.95 -10.40
C THR A 313 24.55 14.44 -10.33
N GLU A 314 25.68 13.88 -10.76
CA GLU A 314 25.92 12.43 -10.67
C GLU A 314 25.73 11.90 -9.25
N ASP A 315 26.24 12.60 -8.24
CA ASP A 315 26.13 12.16 -6.84
C ASP A 315 24.66 12.10 -6.36
N GLN A 316 23.85 13.11 -6.73
CA GLN A 316 22.42 13.11 -6.41
C GLN A 316 21.68 11.94 -7.07
N VAL A 317 22.04 11.61 -8.31
CA VAL A 317 21.46 10.45 -9.01
C VAL A 317 21.92 9.15 -8.35
N ARG A 318 23.20 9.02 -7.96
CA ARG A 318 23.72 7.83 -7.28
C ARG A 318 23.02 7.62 -5.94
N GLU A 319 22.85 8.68 -5.14
CA GLU A 319 22.16 8.62 -3.85
C GLU A 319 20.68 8.26 -4.03
N LEU A 320 19.99 8.86 -5.01
CA LEU A 320 18.61 8.50 -5.38
C LEU A 320 18.46 7.01 -5.70
N LEU A 321 19.32 6.49 -6.58
CA LEU A 321 19.27 5.09 -7.02
C LEU A 321 19.59 4.14 -5.87
N TRP A 322 20.61 4.46 -5.07
CA TRP A 322 21.00 3.66 -3.91
C TRP A 322 19.90 3.61 -2.85
N GLU A 323 19.30 4.75 -2.51
CA GLU A 323 18.21 4.81 -1.54
C GLU A 323 16.97 4.05 -2.04
N SER A 324 16.63 4.19 -3.33
CA SER A 324 15.57 3.40 -3.95
C SER A 324 15.85 1.89 -3.85
N TRP A 325 17.07 1.47 -4.19
CA TRP A 325 17.49 0.07 -4.12
C TRP A 325 17.55 -0.47 -2.69
N LYS A 326 17.94 0.36 -1.72
CA LYS A 326 17.90 0.01 -0.29
C LYS A 326 16.48 -0.33 0.15
N PHE A 327 15.49 0.50 -0.22
CA PHE A 327 14.09 0.20 0.07
C PHE A 327 13.61 -1.08 -0.64
N VAL A 328 14.01 -1.31 -1.89
CA VAL A 328 13.71 -2.56 -2.60
C VAL A 328 14.26 -3.77 -1.82
N LYS A 329 15.55 -3.75 -1.43
CA LYS A 329 16.18 -4.86 -0.67
C LYS A 329 15.52 -5.08 0.69
N GLN A 330 15.03 -4.03 1.34
CA GLN A 330 14.40 -4.12 2.65
C GLN A 330 12.95 -4.61 2.57
N ILE A 331 12.17 -4.08 1.62
CA ILE A 331 10.71 -4.25 1.56
C ILE A 331 10.31 -5.44 0.68
N PHE A 332 10.96 -5.61 -0.48
CA PHE A 332 10.55 -6.59 -1.48
C PHE A 332 10.60 -8.05 -1.00
N PRO A 333 11.65 -8.53 -0.29
CA PRO A 333 11.68 -9.90 0.22
C PRO A 333 10.56 -10.17 1.24
N LEU A 334 10.31 -9.21 2.12
CA LEU A 334 9.24 -9.29 3.13
C LEU A 334 7.86 -9.33 2.45
N LEU A 335 7.69 -8.52 1.40
CA LEU A 335 6.47 -8.51 0.59
C LEU A 335 6.24 -9.86 -0.10
N VAL A 336 7.28 -10.47 -0.71
CA VAL A 336 7.19 -11.79 -1.35
C VAL A 336 6.77 -12.86 -0.35
N ILE A 337 7.39 -12.90 0.83
CA ILE A 337 7.06 -13.85 1.89
C ILE A 337 5.61 -13.65 2.36
N GLY A 338 5.20 -12.41 2.63
CA GLY A 338 3.86 -12.13 3.11
C GLY A 338 2.77 -12.47 2.08
N VAL A 339 2.97 -12.13 0.80
CA VAL A 339 2.03 -12.49 -0.29
C VAL A 339 1.94 -14.00 -0.48
N PHE A 340 3.06 -14.71 -0.41
CA PHE A 340 3.07 -16.17 -0.46
C PHE A 340 2.27 -16.78 0.71
N LEU A 341 2.55 -16.35 1.94
CA LEU A 341 1.86 -16.84 3.15
C LEU A 341 0.36 -16.55 3.12
N VAL A 342 -0.05 -15.36 2.68
CA VAL A 342 -1.48 -15.04 2.50
C VAL A 342 -2.13 -15.96 1.48
N GLY A 343 -1.46 -16.27 0.36
CA GLY A 343 -1.98 -17.23 -0.63
C GLY A 343 -2.21 -18.61 -0.05
N VAL A 344 -1.27 -19.09 0.79
CA VAL A 344 -1.43 -20.36 1.52
C VAL A 344 -2.64 -20.29 2.47
N ILE A 345 -2.74 -19.23 3.27
CA ILE A 345 -3.77 -19.09 4.31
C ILE A 345 -5.18 -18.96 3.73
N ARG A 346 -5.34 -18.26 2.60
CA ARG A 346 -6.64 -18.07 1.95
C ARG A 346 -7.35 -19.39 1.63
N GLU A 347 -6.61 -20.44 1.27
CA GLU A 347 -7.21 -21.75 0.98
C GLU A 347 -7.79 -22.45 2.23
N LEU A 348 -7.37 -22.01 3.44
CA LEU A 348 -7.88 -22.54 4.70
C LEU A 348 -9.18 -21.85 5.14
N ILE A 349 -9.53 -20.69 4.57
CA ILE A 349 -10.68 -19.90 4.99
C ILE A 349 -11.93 -20.41 4.26
N ARG A 350 -12.88 -20.95 5.03
CA ARG A 350 -14.15 -21.41 4.46
C ARG A 350 -15.25 -20.35 4.58
N PRO A 351 -16.14 -20.22 3.58
CA PRO A 351 -17.25 -19.25 3.61
C PRO A 351 -18.17 -19.38 4.82
N GLU A 352 -18.37 -20.59 5.36
CA GLU A 352 -19.30 -20.82 6.48
C GLU A 352 -18.82 -20.15 7.78
N TRP A 353 -17.52 -19.91 7.92
CA TRP A 353 -16.96 -19.21 9.07
C TRP A 353 -17.33 -17.73 9.09
N ILE A 354 -17.57 -17.14 7.91
CA ILE A 354 -17.87 -15.72 7.75
C ILE A 354 -19.24 -15.42 8.36
N GLU A 355 -20.27 -16.22 8.02
CA GLU A 355 -21.60 -16.07 8.60
C GLU A 355 -21.60 -16.41 10.10
N ALA A 356 -20.96 -17.52 10.49
CA ALA A 356 -20.98 -17.98 11.88
C ALA A 356 -20.28 -17.03 12.85
N LEU A 357 -19.17 -16.40 12.44
CA LEU A 357 -18.39 -15.52 13.32
C LEU A 357 -18.81 -14.05 13.17
N ALA A 358 -19.16 -13.60 11.96
CA ALA A 358 -19.36 -12.20 11.63
C ALA A 358 -20.79 -11.87 11.14
N GLY A 359 -21.75 -12.78 11.26
CA GLY A 359 -23.15 -12.57 10.86
C GLY A 359 -23.97 -11.64 11.77
N GLN A 360 -23.44 -11.24 12.93
CA GLN A 360 -24.10 -10.31 13.85
C GLN A 360 -23.16 -9.20 14.32
N ASN A 361 -23.75 -8.06 14.73
CA ASN A 361 -23.00 -6.96 15.30
C ASN A 361 -22.59 -7.20 16.76
N THR A 362 -21.59 -8.04 16.96
CA THR A 362 -20.99 -8.30 18.28
C THR A 362 -19.54 -7.85 18.30
N VAL A 363 -18.97 -7.61 19.48
CA VAL A 363 -17.53 -7.29 19.61
C VAL A 363 -16.68 -8.41 19.01
N THR A 364 -17.06 -9.66 19.24
CA THR A 364 -16.39 -10.84 18.66
C THR A 364 -16.54 -10.92 17.15
N GLY A 365 -17.71 -10.58 16.60
CA GLY A 365 -17.90 -10.55 15.15
C GLY A 365 -17.11 -9.44 14.47
N ASN A 366 -17.02 -8.27 15.08
CA ASN A 366 -16.18 -7.19 14.59
C ASN A 366 -14.68 -7.55 14.68
N LEU A 367 -14.25 -8.20 15.76
CA LEU A 367 -12.89 -8.70 15.90
C LEU A 367 -12.58 -9.79 14.85
N ALA A 368 -13.54 -10.67 14.56
CA ALA A 368 -13.42 -11.63 13.47
C ALA A 368 -13.25 -10.93 12.11
N GLY A 369 -14.00 -9.85 11.85
CA GLY A 369 -13.81 -8.99 10.69
C GLY A 369 -12.37 -8.45 10.57
N VAL A 370 -11.80 -7.95 11.68
CA VAL A 370 -10.40 -7.51 11.72
C VAL A 370 -9.43 -8.66 11.41
N ILE A 371 -9.64 -9.84 12.00
CA ILE A 371 -8.79 -11.01 11.76
C ILE A 371 -8.88 -11.44 10.29
N PHE A 372 -10.08 -11.42 9.69
CA PHE A 372 -10.22 -11.67 8.26
C PHE A 372 -9.41 -10.65 7.45
N GLY A 373 -9.44 -9.36 7.79
CA GLY A 373 -8.63 -8.33 7.10
C GLY A 373 -7.12 -8.59 7.19
N VAL A 374 -6.62 -9.06 8.34
CA VAL A 374 -5.19 -9.40 8.51
C VAL A 374 -4.72 -10.45 7.50
N PHE A 375 -5.57 -11.42 7.18
CA PHE A 375 -5.22 -12.59 6.35
C PHE A 375 -5.78 -12.53 4.93
N MET A 376 -6.81 -11.73 4.67
CA MET A 376 -7.52 -11.66 3.40
C MET A 376 -7.17 -10.39 2.59
N TYR A 377 -5.94 -9.85 2.74
CA TYR A 377 -5.50 -8.65 2.03
C TYR A 377 -5.89 -8.62 0.55
N PHE A 378 -6.78 -7.72 0.11
CA PHE A 378 -7.08 -7.54 -1.31
C PHE A 378 -6.63 -6.16 -1.82
N PRO A 379 -6.24 -6.05 -3.11
CA PRO A 379 -6.10 -4.75 -3.73
C PRO A 379 -7.41 -3.96 -3.63
N THR A 380 -7.33 -2.65 -3.40
CA THR A 380 -8.48 -1.75 -3.18
C THR A 380 -9.59 -1.88 -4.23
N LEU A 381 -9.22 -2.21 -5.47
CA LEU A 381 -10.17 -2.38 -6.59
C LEU A 381 -11.02 -3.65 -6.49
N VAL A 382 -10.51 -4.67 -5.79
CA VAL A 382 -11.16 -5.98 -5.59
C VAL A 382 -11.75 -6.08 -4.18
N GLU A 383 -11.26 -5.27 -3.25
CA GLU A 383 -11.74 -5.17 -1.86
C GLU A 383 -13.26 -4.96 -1.78
N VAL A 384 -13.82 -4.00 -2.55
CA VAL A 384 -15.26 -3.68 -2.48
C VAL A 384 -16.16 -4.78 -3.07
N PRO A 385 -15.89 -5.36 -4.25
CA PRO A 385 -16.61 -6.54 -4.73
C PRO A 385 -16.58 -7.73 -3.75
N ILE A 386 -15.44 -7.99 -3.10
CA ILE A 386 -15.33 -9.07 -2.11
C ILE A 386 -16.11 -8.74 -0.84
N ALA A 387 -16.05 -7.49 -0.38
CA ALA A 387 -16.87 -7.01 0.72
C ALA A 387 -18.38 -7.20 0.44
N GLN A 388 -18.82 -6.93 -0.80
CA GLN A 388 -20.19 -7.20 -1.24
C GLN A 388 -20.50 -8.70 -1.25
N MET A 389 -19.55 -9.56 -1.64
CA MET A 389 -19.69 -11.01 -1.56
C MET A 389 -19.88 -11.46 -0.10
N PHE A 390 -19.09 -10.96 0.86
CA PHE A 390 -19.28 -11.30 2.27
C PHE A 390 -20.65 -10.89 2.81
N LEU A 391 -21.18 -9.73 2.40
CA LEU A 391 -22.55 -9.36 2.73
C LEU A 391 -23.57 -10.36 2.14
N SER A 392 -23.37 -10.81 0.91
CA SER A 392 -24.24 -11.80 0.28
C SER A 392 -24.19 -13.18 0.95
N LEU A 393 -23.06 -13.48 1.62
CA LEU A 393 -22.86 -14.67 2.44
C LEU A 393 -23.36 -14.50 3.89
N GLY A 394 -24.05 -13.39 4.21
CA GLY A 394 -24.65 -13.17 5.52
C GLY A 394 -23.80 -12.39 6.52
N MET A 395 -22.64 -11.84 6.13
CA MET A 395 -21.83 -11.02 7.03
C MET A 395 -22.56 -9.72 7.40
N HIS A 396 -22.51 -9.33 8.66
CA HIS A 396 -23.12 -8.09 9.12
C HIS A 396 -22.31 -6.86 8.67
N ARG A 397 -23.00 -5.73 8.45
CA ARG A 397 -22.38 -4.48 7.95
C ARG A 397 -21.38 -3.85 8.93
N GLY A 398 -21.54 -4.11 10.23
CA GLY A 398 -20.58 -3.71 11.28
C GLY A 398 -19.23 -4.41 11.12
N PRO A 399 -19.16 -5.75 11.26
CA PRO A 399 -17.97 -6.54 10.99
C PRO A 399 -17.36 -6.30 9.60
N LEU A 400 -18.18 -6.00 8.59
CA LEU A 400 -17.69 -5.57 7.28
C LEU A 400 -16.88 -4.28 7.35
N LEU A 401 -17.35 -3.25 8.07
CA LEU A 401 -16.59 -2.02 8.22
C LEU A 401 -15.29 -2.27 8.99
N ALA A 402 -15.32 -3.11 10.03
CA ALA A 402 -14.12 -3.50 10.77
C ALA A 402 -13.09 -4.18 9.86
N TYR A 403 -13.55 -5.06 8.97
CA TYR A 403 -12.74 -5.70 7.93
C TYR A 403 -12.15 -4.66 6.96
N LEU A 404 -12.97 -3.77 6.38
CA LEU A 404 -12.53 -2.73 5.42
C LEU A 404 -11.54 -1.71 6.00
N MET A 405 -11.55 -1.53 7.32
CA MET A 405 -10.62 -0.66 8.05
C MET A 405 -9.38 -1.38 8.59
N ALA A 406 -9.33 -2.71 8.50
CA ALA A 406 -8.21 -3.52 8.95
C ALA A 406 -7.42 -4.11 7.78
N ASP A 407 -8.08 -4.43 6.68
CA ASP A 407 -7.53 -5.18 5.55
C ASP A 407 -6.23 -4.57 4.98
N PRO A 408 -6.21 -3.30 4.53
CA PRO A 408 -4.96 -2.73 4.02
C PRO A 408 -3.91 -2.48 5.11
N GLU A 409 -4.29 -2.15 6.33
CA GLU A 409 -3.38 -1.65 7.38
C GLU A 409 -2.73 -2.78 8.18
N LEU A 410 -3.48 -3.84 8.44
CA LEU A 410 -3.08 -4.99 9.24
C LEU A 410 -2.74 -6.24 8.42
N SER A 411 -2.73 -6.13 7.10
CA SER A 411 -2.19 -7.20 6.25
C SER A 411 -0.83 -7.69 6.78
N LEU A 412 -0.63 -9.02 6.78
CA LEU A 412 0.62 -9.63 7.26
C LEU A 412 1.87 -8.99 6.62
N GLN A 413 1.76 -8.63 5.34
CA GLN A 413 2.76 -7.90 4.58
C GLN A 413 3.06 -6.53 5.21
N SER A 414 2.02 -5.72 5.45
CA SER A 414 2.14 -4.38 6.04
C SER A 414 2.79 -4.45 7.43
N ILE A 415 2.39 -5.42 8.26
CA ILE A 415 2.96 -5.63 9.59
C ILE A 415 4.46 -5.91 9.49
N LEU A 416 4.85 -6.86 8.64
CA LEU A 416 6.24 -7.29 8.50
C LEU A 416 7.14 -6.15 7.99
N ILE A 417 6.67 -5.39 7.00
CA ILE A 417 7.44 -4.26 6.45
C ILE A 417 7.49 -3.11 7.45
N THR A 418 6.39 -2.78 8.13
CA THR A 418 6.36 -1.72 9.15
C THR A 418 7.30 -2.06 10.31
N ALA A 419 7.35 -3.33 10.76
CA ALA A 419 8.31 -3.81 11.75
C ALA A 419 9.77 -3.59 11.32
N ALA A 420 10.08 -3.73 10.03
CA ALA A 420 11.42 -3.45 9.51
C ALA A 420 11.76 -1.95 9.50
N ILE A 421 10.78 -1.04 9.54
CA ILE A 421 10.99 0.41 9.47
C ILE A 421 11.05 1.04 10.86
N ILE A 422 10.06 0.78 11.72
CA ILE A 422 9.95 1.43 13.04
C ILE A 422 10.28 0.49 14.21
N GLY A 423 10.56 -0.79 13.93
CA GLY A 423 10.87 -1.81 14.92
C GLY A 423 9.63 -2.56 15.45
N TYR A 424 9.83 -3.81 15.88
CA TYR A 424 8.76 -4.72 16.30
C TYR A 424 7.85 -4.17 17.40
N LEU A 425 8.43 -3.51 18.42
CA LEU A 425 7.66 -3.06 19.57
C LEU A 425 6.67 -1.94 19.20
N LYS A 426 7.10 -0.97 18.39
CA LYS A 426 6.22 0.08 17.86
C LYS A 426 5.17 -0.52 16.92
N THR A 427 5.56 -1.45 16.06
CA THR A 427 4.63 -2.10 15.11
C THR A 427 3.56 -2.92 15.82
N TRP A 428 3.88 -3.76 16.79
CA TRP A 428 2.85 -4.52 17.52
C TRP A 428 1.91 -3.63 18.32
N THR A 429 2.43 -2.53 18.86
CA THR A 429 1.59 -1.50 19.51
C THR A 429 0.63 -0.88 18.49
N TYR A 430 1.13 -0.50 17.31
CA TYR A 430 0.30 0.00 16.21
C TYR A 430 -0.77 -1.02 15.79
N VAL A 431 -0.40 -2.28 15.60
CA VAL A 431 -1.31 -3.36 15.22
C VAL A 431 -2.43 -3.53 16.25
N ALA A 432 -2.10 -3.55 17.54
CA ALA A 432 -3.08 -3.65 18.61
C ALA A 432 -4.07 -2.48 18.62
N TRP A 433 -3.57 -1.25 18.42
CA TRP A 433 -4.43 -0.07 18.34
C TRP A 433 -5.33 -0.11 17.12
N VAL A 434 -4.79 -0.38 15.93
CA VAL A 434 -5.60 -0.49 14.72
C VAL A 434 -6.67 -1.58 14.89
N ALA A 435 -6.32 -2.76 15.41
CA ALA A 435 -7.29 -3.82 15.64
C ALA A 435 -8.42 -3.39 16.59
N LEU A 436 -8.08 -2.71 17.69
CA LEU A 436 -9.05 -2.18 18.64
C LEU A 436 -9.97 -1.13 18.00
N PHE A 437 -9.39 -0.14 17.31
CA PHE A 437 -10.13 0.95 16.70
C PHE A 437 -10.98 0.49 15.51
N SER A 438 -10.53 -0.45 14.70
CA SER A 438 -11.32 -1.04 13.61
C SER A 438 -12.46 -1.90 14.16
N THR A 439 -12.22 -2.67 15.24
CA THR A 439 -13.30 -3.39 15.95
C THR A 439 -14.35 -2.43 16.50
N LEU A 440 -13.91 -1.33 17.12
CA LEU A 440 -14.80 -0.30 17.65
C LEU A 440 -15.56 0.42 16.52
N ALA A 441 -14.90 0.72 15.39
CA ALA A 441 -15.52 1.35 14.23
C ALA A 441 -16.68 0.53 13.72
N GLY A 442 -16.44 -0.76 13.47
CA GLY A 442 -17.46 -1.69 13.01
C GLY A 442 -18.59 -1.86 14.02
N TYR A 443 -18.27 -1.94 15.32
CA TYR A 443 -19.28 -2.06 16.35
C TYR A 443 -20.19 -0.83 16.45
N LEU A 444 -19.60 0.38 16.50
CA LEU A 444 -20.34 1.64 16.56
C LEU A 444 -21.20 1.86 15.30
N TYR A 445 -20.64 1.57 14.13
CA TYR A 445 -21.38 1.67 12.88
C TYR A 445 -22.50 0.63 12.80
N GLY A 446 -22.24 -0.61 13.21
CA GLY A 446 -23.25 -1.65 13.29
C GLY A 446 -24.40 -1.24 14.21
N LEU A 447 -24.12 -0.66 15.38
CA LEU A 447 -25.15 -0.21 16.32
C LEU A 447 -26.05 0.85 15.67
N TRP A 448 -25.46 1.77 14.92
CA TRP A 448 -26.21 2.79 14.19
C TRP A 448 -27.13 2.19 13.12
N ILE A 449 -26.64 1.18 12.37
CA ILE A 449 -27.43 0.46 11.36
C ILE A 449 -28.54 -0.39 12.00
N ASP A 450 -28.28 -0.96 13.17
CA ASP A 450 -29.25 -1.75 13.95
C ASP A 450 -30.36 -0.89 14.59
N GLY A 451 -30.37 0.43 14.34
CA GLY A 451 -31.40 1.36 14.79
C GLY A 451 -31.11 2.05 16.12
N ALA A 452 -29.89 1.95 16.66
CA ALA A 452 -29.52 2.72 17.84
C ALA A 452 -29.52 4.22 17.55
N SER A 453 -30.01 5.02 18.50
CA SER A 453 -30.01 6.48 18.37
C SER A 453 -28.57 7.01 18.22
N ALA A 454 -28.37 8.02 17.37
CA ALA A 454 -27.07 8.67 17.20
C ALA A 454 -26.50 9.20 18.53
N GLY A 455 -27.37 9.57 19.48
CA GLY A 455 -26.99 9.95 20.84
C GLY A 455 -26.31 8.82 21.60
N LEU A 456 -26.84 7.60 21.56
CA LEU A 456 -26.22 6.44 22.22
C LEU A 456 -24.85 6.11 21.61
N VAL A 457 -24.73 6.14 20.28
CA VAL A 457 -23.45 5.92 19.58
C VAL A 457 -22.42 6.97 20.01
N LEU A 458 -22.84 8.24 20.12
CA LEU A 458 -21.98 9.33 20.57
C LEU A 458 -21.58 9.18 22.04
N VAL A 459 -22.48 8.71 22.92
CA VAL A 459 -22.14 8.39 24.32
C VAL A 459 -21.12 7.26 24.40
N TYR A 460 -21.28 6.16 23.66
CA TYR A 460 -20.30 5.07 23.63
C TYR A 460 -18.93 5.55 23.14
N LEU A 461 -18.91 6.38 22.10
CA LEU A 461 -17.67 6.98 21.59
C LEU A 461 -17.01 7.87 22.64
N LEU A 462 -17.76 8.75 23.30
CA LEU A 462 -17.23 9.62 24.36
C LEU A 462 -16.74 8.83 25.57
N LEU A 463 -17.44 7.77 25.97
CA LEU A 463 -17.01 6.88 27.05
C LEU A 463 -15.70 6.17 26.70
N PHE A 464 -15.59 5.65 25.49
CA PHE A 464 -14.35 5.03 25.01
C PHE A 464 -13.19 6.02 24.99
N LEU A 465 -13.39 7.22 24.42
CA LEU A 465 -12.37 8.28 24.41
C LEU A 465 -12.01 8.74 25.83
N GLY A 466 -12.98 8.82 26.74
CA GLY A 466 -12.77 9.12 28.15
C GLY A 466 -11.90 8.07 28.83
N LEU A 467 -12.22 6.79 28.68
CA LEU A 467 -11.46 5.66 29.24
C LEU A 467 -10.04 5.59 28.65
N LEU A 468 -9.92 5.77 27.34
CA LEU A 468 -8.65 5.85 26.64
C LEU A 468 -7.79 7.01 27.17
N SER A 469 -8.36 8.21 27.26
CA SER A 469 -7.64 9.39 27.78
C SER A 469 -7.20 9.20 29.23
N GLY A 470 -8.06 8.60 30.07
CA GLY A 470 -7.75 8.27 31.47
C GLY A 470 -6.62 7.26 31.60
N THR A 471 -6.65 6.18 30.82
CA THR A 471 -5.59 5.14 30.83
C THR A 471 -4.26 5.68 30.33
N LEU A 472 -4.26 6.49 29.27
CA LEU A 472 -3.05 7.16 28.76
C LEU A 472 -2.50 8.18 29.76
N TRP A 473 -3.37 8.94 30.43
CA TRP A 473 -2.96 9.88 31.48
C TRP A 473 -2.33 9.17 32.68
N LEU A 474 -2.92 8.06 33.14
CA LEU A 474 -2.39 7.21 34.21
C LEU A 474 -1.03 6.59 33.82
N SER A 475 -0.90 6.11 32.58
CA SER A 475 0.35 5.54 32.07
C SER A 475 1.46 6.60 31.99
N ASN A 476 1.16 7.79 31.46
CA ASN A 476 2.10 8.91 31.38
C ASN A 476 2.50 9.45 32.76
N ARG A 477 1.62 9.35 33.76
CA ARG A 477 1.95 9.74 35.14
C ARG A 477 2.91 8.76 35.81
N ARG A 478 2.84 7.47 35.48
CA ARG A 478 3.75 6.43 36.00
C ARG A 478 5.14 6.48 35.37
N SER A 479 5.25 6.88 34.10
CA SER A 479 6.55 7.05 33.43
C SER A 479 7.31 8.33 33.83
N MET A 480 6.68 9.22 34.60
CA MET A 480 7.26 10.47 35.13
C MET A 480 7.71 10.36 36.60
N GLN A 481 7.55 9.20 37.26
CA GLN A 481 8.10 8.97 38.59
C GLN A 481 9.51 8.34 38.44
N PRO A 482 10.55 8.97 39.01
CA PRO A 482 11.95 8.59 38.80
C PRO A 482 12.32 7.23 39.40
#